data_AF-A0A352L7A8-F1
#
_entry.id   AF-A0A352L7A8-F1
#
_cell.length_a   1.000
_cell.length_b   1.000
_cell.length_c   1.000
_cell.angle_alpha   90.00
_cell.angle_beta   90.00
_cell.angle_gamma   90.00
#
_symmetry.space_group_name_H-M   'P 1'
#
loop_
_entity.id
_entity.type
_entity.pdbx_description
1 polymer ?
#
loop_
_entity_poly.entity_id
_entity_poly.type
_entity_poly.pdbx_seq_one_letter_code
_entity_poly.pdbx_strand_id
1 'polypeptide(L)' 'LTPEFLAEQDCVLISTDHSAFDYPFIVRHSRLVVDTRNATKAVTEGREKIRRA' A
#
# COMPACT_ATOMS: atom_id res chain seq x y z
N LEU A 1 -7.57 8.54 3.59
CA LEU A 1 -6.10 8.68 3.51
C LEU A 1 -5.80 9.81 2.55
N THR A 2 -4.83 10.67 2.85
CA THR A 2 -4.37 11.72 1.92
C THR A 2 -3.00 11.36 1.36
N PRO A 3 -2.62 11.88 0.18
CA PRO A 3 -1.29 11.67 -0.37
C PRO A 3 -0.16 12.13 0.56
N GLU A 4 -0.34 13.27 1.23
CA GLU A 4 0.67 13.90 2.08
C GLU A 4 0.96 13.01 3.29
N PHE A 5 -0.09 12.53 3.95
CA PHE A 5 0.04 11.63 5.09
C PHE A 5 0.77 10.33 4.74
N LEU A 6 0.47 9.74 3.56
CA LEU A 6 1.12 8.52 3.08
C LEU A 6 2.59 8.75 2.72
N ALA A 7 2.91 9.91 2.15
CA ALA A 7 4.28 10.27 1.78
C ALA A 7 5.17 10.55 3.01
N GLU A 8 4.59 11.00 4.11
CA GLU A 8 5.28 11.20 5.39
C GLU A 8 5.66 9.88 6.09
N GLN A 9 5.00 8.77 5.76
CA GLN A 9 5.32 7.49 6.38
C GLN A 9 6.53 6.83 5.71
N ASP A 10 7.41 6.28 6.53
CA ASP A 10 8.50 5.43 6.03
C ASP A 10 7.96 4.09 5.50
N CYS A 11 6.90 3.56 6.10
CA CYS A 11 6.30 2.28 5.74
C CYS A 11 4.80 2.24 6.05
N VAL A 12 4.02 1.59 5.17
CA VAL A 12 2.60 1.29 5.37
C VAL A 12 2.41 -0.23 5.46
N LEU A 13 1.80 -0.70 6.55
CA LEU A 13 1.46 -2.11 6.76
C LEU A 13 -0.01 -2.36 6.43
N ILE A 14 -0.29 -3.29 5.53
CA ILE A 14 -1.62 -3.84 5.33
C ILE A 14 -1.78 -5.03 6.28
N SER A 15 -2.41 -4.79 7.43
CA SER A 15 -2.72 -5.80 8.44
C SER A 15 -4.00 -6.57 8.13
N THR A 16 -4.98 -5.91 7.51
CA THR A 16 -6.27 -6.48 7.14
C THR A 16 -6.67 -6.04 5.74
N ASP A 17 -7.21 -6.97 4.94
CA ASP A 17 -7.71 -6.68 3.60
C ASP A 17 -9.18 -6.21 3.65
N HIS A 18 -9.39 -4.90 3.75
CA HIS A 18 -10.72 -4.29 3.70
C HIS A 18 -10.99 -3.68 2.33
N SER A 19 -12.16 -3.98 1.75
CA SER A 19 -12.59 -3.45 0.45
C SER A 19 -12.82 -1.93 0.44
N ALA A 20 -12.83 -1.28 1.59
CA ALA A 20 -12.99 0.18 1.72
C ALA A 20 -11.73 0.97 1.31
N PHE A 21 -10.57 0.30 1.19
CA PHE A 21 -9.32 0.96 0.83
C PHE A 21 -9.01 0.85 -0.67
N ASP A 22 -8.55 1.97 -1.24
CA ASP A 22 -7.98 2.04 -2.57
C ASP A 22 -6.48 1.71 -2.51
N TYR A 23 -6.14 0.43 -2.74
CA TYR A 23 -4.75 -0.02 -2.70
C TYR A 23 -3.87 0.58 -3.79
N PRO A 24 -4.31 0.75 -5.06
CA PRO A 24 -3.56 1.53 -6.04
C PRO A 24 -3.18 2.94 -5.53
N PHE A 25 -4.12 3.67 -4.92
CA PHE A 25 -3.86 4.97 -4.32
C PHE A 25 -2.83 4.90 -3.19
N ILE A 26 -2.97 3.92 -2.28
CA ILE A 26 -2.04 3.72 -1.17
C ILE A 26 -0.62 3.44 -1.69
N VAL A 27 -0.46 2.50 -2.63
CA VAL A 27 0.84 2.12 -3.19
C VAL A 27 1.49 3.28 -3.95
N ARG A 28 0.70 4.06 -4.69
CA ARG A 28 1.18 5.23 -5.44
C ARG A 28 1.85 6.26 -4.52
N HIS A 29 1.21 6.57 -3.39
CA HIS A 29 1.63 7.64 -2.48
C HIS A 29 2.52 7.19 -1.31
N SER A 30 2.72 5.88 -1.13
CA SER A 30 3.62 5.34 -0.09
C SER A 30 5.05 5.20 -0.60
N ARG A 31 6.01 5.18 0.34
CA ARG A 31 7.44 4.89 0.07
C ARG A 31 7.73 3.39 0.07
N LEU A 32 7.14 2.66 1.03
CA LEU A 32 7.20 1.21 1.19
C LEU A 32 5.84 0.68 1.66
N VAL A 33 5.40 -0.44 1.10
CA VAL A 33 4.18 -1.13 1.51
C VAL A 33 4.53 -2.57 1.89
N VAL A 34 4.16 -2.98 3.11
CA VAL A 34 4.24 -4.37 3.56
C VAL A 34 2.84 -4.96 3.49
N ASP A 35 2.65 -5.92 2.60
CA ASP A 35 1.35 -6.57 2.35
C ASP A 35 1.36 -8.01 2.89
N THR A 36 0.78 -8.19 4.08
CA THR A 36 0.65 -9.50 4.74
C THR A 36 -0.62 -10.27 4.32
N ARG A 37 -1.48 -9.65 3.49
CA ARG A 37 -2.82 -10.15 3.19
C ARG A 37 -3.05 -10.40 1.70
N ASN A 38 -2.05 -10.13 0.87
CA ASN A 38 -2.15 -10.21 -0.58
C ASN A 38 -3.22 -9.23 -1.15
N ALA A 39 -3.46 -8.12 -0.46
CA ALA A 39 -4.48 -7.13 -0.82
C ALA A 39 -4.08 -6.33 -2.08
N THR A 40 -2.78 -6.18 -2.32
CA THR A 40 -2.23 -5.45 -3.48
C THR A 40 -2.12 -6.31 -4.76
N LYS A 41 -2.76 -7.48 -4.80
CA LYS A 41 -2.63 -8.43 -5.94
C LYS A 41 -2.97 -7.84 -7.30
N ALA A 42 -3.94 -6.93 -7.37
CA ALA A 42 -4.37 -6.29 -8.61
C ALA A 42 -3.63 -4.98 -8.93
N VAL A 43 -2.73 -4.53 -8.05
CA VAL A 43 -1.97 -3.30 -8.27
C VAL A 43 -0.87 -3.56 -9.31
N THR A 44 -0.89 -2.79 -10.39
CA THR A 44 0.04 -2.95 -11.52
C THR A 44 1.20 -1.95 -11.47
N GLU A 45 1.00 -0.76 -10.89
CA GLU A 45 2.00 0.30 -10.74
C GLU A 45 2.64 0.30 -9.34
N GLY A 46 3.91 0.71 -9.23
CA GLY A 46 4.58 0.86 -7.92
C GLY A 46 4.87 -0.47 -7.21
N ARG A 47 4.90 -1.59 -7.94
CA ARG A 47 5.10 -2.93 -7.37
C ARG A 47 6.46 -3.11 -6.71
N GLU A 48 7.47 -2.35 -7.13
CA GLU A 48 8.79 -2.30 -6.53
C GLU A 48 8.78 -1.82 -5.07
N LYS A 49 7.72 -1.09 -4.67
CA LYS A 49 7.49 -0.62 -3.30
C LYS A 49 6.81 -1.66 -2.40
N ILE A 50 6.31 -2.76 -2.98
CA ILE A 50 5.53 -3.76 -2.24
C ILE A 50 6.47 -4.86 -1.76
N ARG A 51 6.39 -5.22 -0.48
CA ARG A 51 6.99 -6.40 0.11
C ARG A 51 5.88 -7.29 0.64
N ARG A 52 5.80 -8.50 0.12
CA ARG A 52 4.88 -9.53 0.64
C ARG A 52 5.58 -10.28 1.78
N ALA A 53 4.82 -10.55 2.82
CA ALA A 53 5.23 -11.36 3.97
C ALA A 53 4.12 -12.36 4.30
#